data_AF-M1F946-F1
#
_entry.id   AF-M1F946-F1
#
_cell.length_a   1.000
_cell.length_b   1.000
_cell.length_c   1.000
_cell.angle_alpha   90.00
_cell.angle_beta   90.00
_cell.angle_gamma   90.00
#
_symmetry.space_group_name_H-M   'P 1'
#
loop_
_entity.id
_entity.type
_entity.pdbx_description
1 polymer ?
#
loop_
_entity_poly.entity_id
_entity_poly.type
_entity_poly.pdbx_seq_one_letter_code
_entity_poly.pdbx_strand_id
1 'polypeptide(L)'
;MGLLSRLSIRTRLLLATLVPVLLTAAAISFITFEQLRSNEQRQLAQLEESLLESRKDGLKTLVDVAKIVALEAKKNPLLSEREAKEAVANQLRAIRFGSNNYIYAYERAGSSQFRNLAYAPDPSKEGVVSSPTTISIVRSLFDATNGDGFHGYDWPNPASGEKEPKLSYTVTIPDWNWMLGGGVYVTDIDQQLAIIKTKIDAKLAKTLGFIALATAVIVLLGVFVGVFVGRTVTRPLKTVSDLMEDIANGDGDLRKRLPAEGDDELAELGRCFNTFVIKIQETIRQVSATTDQVASAAEELSSVANETRASVQRQGSETDQIASAIHEMVATIQQISGNANDVESSASDADRMAREGGKTIASAQQAVHQLSDEIQASATTINSLAERSDNIQQVLDVIHAVTAQTNLLALNAAIEAARAGEHGRGFSVVADEVRQLARRSAESADQIREMIDGFVTESRAAVELMNQSRERSAETIERISHAAQALATIETSVGQIHDQVTQIATASEQQSQVAEEINQNVVRIVDAAQQSDTGVGQTHEASHELAGLSESLRHLIGNFKV
;
A
#
# COMPACT_ATOMS: atom_id res chain seq x y z
N MET A 1 16.77 -33.00 -28.06
CA MET A 1 15.55 -32.73 -27.27
C MET A 1 14.50 -31.88 -28.03
N GLY A 2 14.27 -32.11 -29.35
CA GLY A 2 13.44 -31.18 -30.16
C GLY A 2 12.10 -31.69 -30.70
N LEU A 3 11.88 -33.00 -30.78
CA LEU A 3 10.67 -33.58 -31.39
C LEU A 3 9.60 -33.96 -30.37
N LEU A 4 9.99 -34.51 -29.21
CA LEU A 4 9.05 -34.90 -28.17
C LEU A 4 8.38 -33.69 -27.50
N SER A 5 9.06 -32.56 -27.37
CA SER A 5 8.56 -31.36 -26.68
C SER A 5 7.42 -30.62 -27.40
N ARG A 6 7.19 -30.90 -28.69
CA ARG A 6 6.08 -30.32 -29.47
C ARG A 6 4.82 -31.18 -29.48
N LEU A 7 4.92 -32.42 -28.98
CA LEU A 7 3.79 -33.34 -28.93
C LEU A 7 2.96 -33.12 -27.67
N SER A 8 1.64 -33.31 -27.77
CA SER A 8 0.74 -33.26 -26.61
C SER A 8 1.15 -34.30 -25.57
N ILE A 9 0.89 -34.04 -24.28
CA ILE A 9 1.19 -34.98 -23.18
C ILE A 9 0.59 -36.36 -23.46
N ARG A 10 -0.65 -36.39 -24.01
CA ARG A 10 -1.33 -37.63 -24.43
C ARG A 10 -0.54 -38.39 -25.50
N THR A 11 0.00 -37.70 -26.49
CA THR A 11 0.78 -38.32 -27.57
C THR A 11 2.11 -38.86 -27.05
N ARG A 12 2.77 -38.16 -26.11
CA ARG A 12 4.02 -38.64 -25.50
C ARG A 12 3.80 -39.89 -24.67
N LEU A 13 2.75 -39.93 -23.85
CA LEU A 13 2.40 -41.10 -23.05
C LEU A 13 2.09 -42.31 -23.93
N LEU A 14 1.33 -42.14 -25.02
CA LEU A 14 1.05 -43.22 -25.97
C LEU A 14 2.31 -43.72 -26.68
N LEU A 15 3.21 -42.83 -27.09
CA LEU A 15 4.48 -43.23 -27.71
C LEU A 15 5.40 -43.95 -26.72
N ALA A 16 5.47 -43.49 -25.47
CA ALA A 16 6.26 -44.10 -24.42
C ALA A 16 5.79 -45.52 -24.06
N THR A 17 4.48 -45.82 -24.19
CA THR A 17 3.96 -47.17 -23.93
C THR A 17 4.01 -48.07 -25.17
N LEU A 18 3.68 -47.57 -26.37
CA LEU A 18 3.55 -48.40 -27.57
C LEU A 18 4.90 -48.73 -28.24
N VAL A 19 5.83 -47.79 -28.27
CA VAL A 19 7.11 -48.00 -29.00
C VAL A 19 7.93 -49.15 -28.38
N PRO A 20 8.11 -49.24 -27.05
CA PRO A 20 8.84 -50.36 -26.44
C PRO A 20 8.14 -51.71 -26.64
N VAL A 21 6.80 -51.74 -26.58
CA VAL A 21 6.01 -52.96 -26.78
C VAL A 21 6.16 -53.49 -28.21
N LEU A 22 6.09 -52.60 -29.20
CA LEU A 22 6.23 -52.98 -30.60
C LEU A 22 7.66 -53.41 -30.93
N LEU A 23 8.67 -52.74 -30.37
CA LEU A 23 10.08 -53.11 -30.56
C LEU A 23 10.40 -54.47 -29.93
N THR A 24 9.93 -54.73 -28.71
CA THR A 24 10.15 -56.02 -28.04
C THR A 24 9.42 -57.16 -28.76
N ALA A 25 8.18 -56.94 -29.20
CA ALA A 25 7.44 -57.91 -30.00
C ALA A 25 8.15 -58.23 -31.33
N ALA A 26 8.62 -57.21 -32.05
CA ALA A 26 9.36 -57.40 -33.30
C ALA A 26 10.67 -58.18 -33.07
N ALA A 27 11.41 -57.87 -32.01
CA ALA A 27 12.63 -58.58 -31.65
C ALA A 27 12.35 -60.06 -31.30
N ILE A 28 11.32 -60.34 -30.50
CA ILE A 28 10.92 -61.71 -30.13
C ILE A 28 10.48 -62.48 -31.37
N SER A 29 9.67 -61.88 -32.25
CA SER A 29 9.28 -62.50 -33.53
C SER A 29 10.49 -62.83 -34.41
N PHE A 30 11.44 -61.90 -34.53
CA PHE A 30 12.66 -62.11 -35.33
C PHE A 30 13.52 -63.25 -34.76
N ILE A 31 13.78 -63.25 -33.45
CA ILE A 31 14.56 -64.30 -32.76
C ILE A 31 13.87 -65.66 -32.93
N THR A 32 12.56 -65.74 -32.73
CA THR A 32 11.80 -67.01 -32.83
C THR A 32 11.82 -67.54 -34.27
N PHE A 33 11.72 -66.66 -35.26
CA PHE A 33 11.79 -67.02 -36.67
C PHE A 33 13.15 -67.62 -37.06
N GLU A 34 14.25 -66.96 -36.66
CA GLU A 34 15.61 -67.47 -36.90
C GLU A 34 15.86 -68.81 -36.19
N GLN A 35 15.44 -68.94 -34.93
CA GLN A 35 15.59 -70.20 -34.17
C GLN A 35 14.86 -71.37 -34.84
N LEU A 36 13.61 -71.17 -35.27
CA LEU A 36 12.81 -72.22 -35.91
C LEU A 36 13.42 -72.66 -37.25
N ARG A 37 13.89 -71.71 -38.07
CA ARG A 37 14.52 -71.99 -39.37
C ARG A 37 15.83 -72.78 -39.23
N SER A 38 16.66 -72.41 -38.24
CA SER A 38 17.91 -73.12 -37.98
C SER A 38 17.70 -74.55 -37.48
N ASN A 39 16.62 -74.79 -36.71
CA ASN A 39 16.26 -76.11 -36.22
C ASN A 39 15.67 -77.01 -37.30
N GLU A 40 14.87 -76.47 -38.22
CA GLU A 40 14.32 -77.21 -39.37
C GLU A 40 15.43 -77.87 -40.20
N GLN A 41 16.46 -77.10 -40.56
CA GLN A 41 17.57 -77.59 -41.38
C GLN A 41 18.37 -78.69 -40.69
N ARG A 42 18.62 -78.55 -39.37
CA ARG A 42 19.35 -79.55 -38.59
C ARG A 42 18.57 -80.86 -38.42
N GLN A 43 17.27 -80.77 -38.16
CA GLN A 43 16.44 -81.94 -37.94
C GLN A 43 16.24 -82.77 -39.22
N LEU A 44 16.10 -82.11 -40.38
CA LEU A 44 15.95 -82.80 -41.66
C LEU A 44 17.25 -83.52 -42.07
N ALA A 45 18.41 -82.86 -41.95
CA ALA A 45 19.69 -83.45 -42.31
C ALA A 45 20.04 -84.68 -41.45
N GLN A 46 19.82 -84.61 -40.13
CA GLN A 46 20.07 -85.74 -39.23
C GLN A 46 19.18 -86.95 -39.51
N LEU A 47 17.92 -86.71 -39.91
CA LEU A 47 16.98 -87.77 -40.20
C LEU A 47 17.31 -88.51 -41.50
N GLU A 48 17.68 -87.76 -42.54
CA GLU A 48 18.13 -88.32 -43.83
C GLU A 48 19.33 -89.24 -43.66
N GLU A 49 20.35 -88.78 -42.91
CA GLU A 49 21.56 -89.55 -42.62
C GLU A 49 21.24 -90.83 -41.84
N SER A 50 20.38 -90.75 -40.81
CA SER A 50 19.97 -91.91 -40.01
C SER A 50 19.20 -92.96 -40.82
N LEU A 51 18.34 -92.53 -41.75
CA LEU A 51 17.56 -93.45 -42.59
C LEU A 51 18.46 -94.19 -43.60
N LEU A 52 19.41 -93.48 -44.22
CA LEU A 52 20.37 -94.09 -45.16
C LEU A 52 21.29 -95.10 -44.45
N GLU A 53 21.78 -94.77 -43.27
CA GLU A 53 22.68 -95.66 -42.51
C GLU A 53 21.96 -96.96 -42.08
N SER A 54 20.72 -96.85 -41.60
CA SER A 54 19.90 -98.02 -41.27
C SER A 54 19.67 -98.94 -42.48
N ARG A 55 19.48 -98.37 -43.68
CA ARG A 55 19.34 -99.14 -44.93
C ARG A 55 20.64 -99.86 -45.29
N LYS A 56 21.79 -99.20 -45.14
CA LYS A 56 23.12 -99.80 -45.39
C LYS A 56 23.35 -101.01 -44.48
N ASP A 57 23.14 -100.86 -43.18
CA ASP A 57 23.33 -101.94 -42.20
C ASP A 57 22.44 -103.16 -42.47
N GLY A 58 21.16 -102.92 -42.76
CA GLY A 58 20.23 -103.99 -43.11
C GLY A 58 20.66 -104.74 -44.38
N LEU A 59 21.11 -104.01 -45.40
CA LEU A 59 21.56 -104.59 -46.66
C LEU A 59 22.83 -105.41 -46.51
N LYS A 60 23.81 -104.90 -45.75
CA LYS A 60 25.06 -105.59 -45.43
C LYS A 60 24.79 -106.92 -44.74
N THR A 61 23.95 -106.91 -43.71
CA THR A 61 23.57 -108.11 -42.96
C THR A 61 22.98 -109.20 -43.87
N LEU A 62 22.07 -108.83 -44.77
CA LEU A 62 21.39 -109.79 -45.66
C LEU A 62 22.33 -110.42 -46.69
N VAL A 63 23.21 -109.61 -47.28
CA VAL A 63 24.18 -110.08 -48.27
C VAL A 63 25.28 -110.92 -47.62
N ASP A 64 25.71 -110.58 -46.40
CA ASP A 64 26.66 -111.38 -45.65
C ASP A 64 26.07 -112.76 -45.26
N VAL A 65 24.78 -112.83 -44.92
CA VAL A 65 24.08 -114.12 -44.74
C VAL A 65 24.08 -114.92 -46.06
N ALA A 66 23.76 -114.29 -47.19
CA ALA A 66 23.80 -114.95 -48.50
C ALA A 66 25.21 -115.43 -48.89
N LYS A 67 26.25 -114.68 -48.51
CA LYS A 67 27.65 -115.07 -48.67
C LYS A 67 27.99 -116.32 -47.84
N ILE A 68 27.52 -116.40 -46.59
CA ILE A 68 27.73 -117.59 -45.74
C ILE A 68 27.11 -118.82 -46.39
N VAL A 69 25.86 -118.70 -46.86
CA VAL A 69 25.17 -119.78 -47.59
C VAL A 69 25.98 -120.24 -48.81
N ALA A 70 26.53 -119.31 -49.59
CA ALA A 70 27.38 -119.63 -50.73
C ALA A 70 28.69 -120.33 -50.32
N LEU A 71 29.33 -119.89 -49.24
CA LEU A 71 30.55 -120.49 -48.72
C LEU A 71 30.34 -121.88 -48.10
N GLU A 72 29.18 -122.13 -47.50
CA GLU A 72 28.83 -123.42 -46.90
C GLU A 72 28.54 -124.47 -47.98
N ALA A 73 27.79 -124.11 -49.02
CA ALA A 73 27.59 -124.98 -50.19
C ALA A 73 28.92 -125.33 -50.88
N LYS A 74 29.86 -124.37 -50.97
CA LYS A 74 31.21 -124.60 -51.53
C LYS A 74 32.04 -125.59 -50.73
N LYS A 75 31.85 -125.67 -49.40
CA LYS A 75 32.59 -126.58 -48.51
C LYS A 75 31.96 -127.97 -48.40
N ASN A 76 30.78 -128.18 -48.97
CA ASN A 76 30.07 -129.46 -48.87
C ASN A 76 30.73 -130.52 -49.77
N PRO A 77 31.38 -131.56 -49.21
CA PRO A 77 32.09 -132.57 -50.00
C PRO A 77 31.17 -133.52 -50.79
N LEU A 78 29.84 -133.43 -50.57
CA LEU A 78 28.83 -134.24 -51.27
C LEU A 78 28.38 -133.62 -52.61
N LEU A 79 28.76 -132.38 -52.90
CA LEU A 79 28.38 -131.68 -54.13
C LEU A 79 29.61 -131.47 -55.02
N SER A 80 29.48 -131.70 -56.32
CA SER A 80 30.48 -131.19 -57.28
C SER A 80 30.42 -129.66 -57.34
N GLU A 81 31.51 -128.99 -57.74
CA GLU A 81 31.55 -127.53 -57.83
C GLU A 81 30.41 -126.96 -58.70
N ARG A 82 30.03 -127.67 -59.77
CA ARG A 82 28.91 -127.30 -60.63
C ARG A 82 27.57 -127.38 -59.89
N GLU A 83 27.34 -128.46 -59.15
CA GLU A 83 26.10 -128.66 -58.37
C GLU A 83 26.02 -127.67 -57.20
N ALA A 84 27.15 -127.37 -56.54
CA ALA A 84 27.21 -126.37 -55.48
C ALA A 84 26.91 -124.96 -56.01
N LYS A 85 27.49 -124.56 -57.15
CA LYS A 85 27.18 -123.28 -57.81
C LYS A 85 25.70 -123.17 -58.17
N GLU A 86 25.13 -124.23 -58.75
CA GLU A 86 23.71 -124.25 -59.15
C GLU A 86 22.76 -124.21 -57.94
N ALA A 87 23.08 -124.91 -56.85
CA ALA A 87 22.32 -124.87 -55.60
C ALA A 87 22.34 -123.47 -54.95
N VAL A 88 23.50 -122.82 -54.93
CA VAL A 88 23.64 -121.44 -54.43
C VAL A 88 22.83 -120.48 -55.29
N ALA A 89 22.96 -120.53 -56.62
CA ALA A 89 22.18 -119.66 -57.50
C ALA A 89 20.66 -119.80 -57.27
N ASN A 90 20.17 -121.03 -57.09
CA ASN A 90 18.77 -121.28 -56.73
C ASN A 90 18.37 -120.70 -55.37
N GLN A 91 19.20 -120.86 -54.34
CA GLN A 91 18.92 -120.28 -53.03
C GLN A 91 18.94 -118.74 -53.07
N LEU A 92 19.89 -118.13 -53.77
CA LEU A 92 19.94 -116.68 -53.95
C LEU A 92 18.68 -116.16 -54.66
N ARG A 93 18.17 -116.90 -55.67
CA ARG A 93 16.90 -116.57 -56.32
C ARG A 93 15.70 -116.64 -55.37
N ALA A 94 15.75 -117.45 -54.32
CA ALA A 94 14.69 -117.51 -53.32
C ALA A 94 14.74 -116.35 -52.30
N ILE A 95 15.89 -115.69 -52.12
CA ILE A 95 16.01 -114.60 -51.15
C ILE A 95 15.36 -113.32 -51.70
N ARG A 96 14.25 -112.92 -51.06
CA ARG A 96 13.61 -111.61 -51.20
C ARG A 96 13.56 -110.92 -49.85
N PHE A 97 13.65 -109.59 -49.86
CA PHE A 97 13.54 -108.80 -48.64
C PHE A 97 12.93 -107.42 -48.91
N GLY A 98 12.29 -106.87 -47.88
CA GLY A 98 11.35 -105.77 -48.09
C GLY A 98 10.27 -106.14 -49.11
N SER A 99 9.67 -105.14 -49.75
CA SER A 99 8.56 -105.36 -50.67
C SER A 99 9.01 -106.01 -51.98
N ASN A 100 10.15 -105.59 -52.54
CA ASN A 100 10.56 -105.96 -53.91
C ASN A 100 12.09 -106.09 -54.11
N ASN A 101 12.87 -106.19 -53.03
CA ASN A 101 14.32 -106.30 -53.13
C ASN A 101 14.77 -107.76 -53.20
N TYR A 102 15.93 -107.98 -53.80
CA TYR A 102 16.43 -109.30 -54.12
C TYR A 102 17.95 -109.33 -54.02
N ILE A 103 18.47 -110.53 -53.79
CA ILE A 103 19.90 -110.82 -53.94
C ILE A 103 20.16 -111.24 -55.39
N TYR A 104 21.29 -110.81 -55.92
CA TYR A 104 21.77 -111.14 -57.24
C TYR A 104 23.22 -111.64 -57.18
N ALA A 105 23.63 -112.42 -58.17
CA ALA A 105 25.01 -112.87 -58.28
C ALA A 105 25.52 -112.73 -59.72
N TYR A 106 26.78 -112.33 -59.86
CA TYR A 106 27.46 -112.27 -61.15
C TYR A 106 28.82 -112.98 -61.08
N GLU A 107 29.19 -113.67 -62.14
CA GLU A 107 30.51 -114.25 -62.36
C GLU A 107 31.34 -113.32 -63.24
N ARG A 108 32.61 -113.14 -62.87
CA ARG A 108 33.61 -112.50 -63.74
C ARG A 108 34.31 -113.58 -64.57
N ALA A 109 33.88 -113.73 -65.82
CA ALA A 109 34.45 -114.68 -66.78
C ALA A 109 35.69 -114.13 -67.52
N GLY A 110 35.90 -112.81 -67.48
CA GLY A 110 37.08 -112.12 -68.04
C GLY A 110 37.13 -110.65 -67.60
N SER A 111 38.12 -109.88 -68.08
CA SER A 111 38.31 -108.47 -67.68
C SER A 111 37.13 -107.54 -68.00
N SER A 112 36.27 -107.90 -68.96
CA SER A 112 35.02 -107.20 -69.28
C SER A 112 33.91 -108.15 -69.73
N GLN A 113 33.96 -109.40 -69.29
CA GLN A 113 32.91 -110.39 -69.54
C GLN A 113 32.32 -110.83 -68.21
N PHE A 114 31.06 -110.44 -68.00
CA PHE A 114 30.30 -110.80 -66.81
C PHE A 114 29.15 -111.72 -67.19
N ARG A 115 28.84 -112.67 -66.31
CA ARG A 115 27.67 -113.53 -66.45
C ARG A 115 26.78 -113.33 -65.25
N ASN A 116 25.51 -113.04 -65.49
CA ASN A 116 24.49 -112.99 -64.46
C ASN A 116 24.10 -114.42 -64.08
N LEU A 117 24.22 -114.76 -62.81
CA LEU A 117 24.09 -116.12 -62.28
C LEU A 117 22.78 -116.32 -61.54
N ALA A 118 22.35 -115.27 -60.83
CA ALA A 118 21.13 -115.27 -60.06
C ALA A 118 20.50 -113.90 -60.20
N TYR A 119 19.39 -113.84 -60.91
CA TYR A 119 18.57 -112.65 -61.05
C TYR A 119 17.12 -113.02 -60.85
N ALA A 120 16.73 -112.79 -59.63
CA ALA A 120 15.53 -113.35 -59.08
C ALA A 120 14.21 -112.72 -59.60
N PRO A 121 14.14 -111.42 -59.98
CA PRO A 121 12.95 -110.85 -60.61
C PRO A 121 12.60 -111.46 -61.97
N ASP A 122 13.61 -111.93 -62.73
CA ASP A 122 13.41 -112.50 -64.06
C ASP A 122 14.57 -113.44 -64.43
N PRO A 123 14.52 -114.72 -64.01
CA PRO A 123 15.61 -115.68 -64.25
C PRO A 123 15.92 -115.89 -65.74
N SER A 124 15.01 -115.55 -66.65
CA SER A 124 15.25 -115.65 -68.09
C SER A 124 16.32 -114.68 -68.61
N LYS A 125 16.65 -113.64 -67.83
CA LYS A 125 17.68 -112.63 -68.14
C LYS A 125 19.06 -112.97 -67.60
N GLU A 126 19.24 -114.17 -67.08
CA GLU A 126 20.53 -114.68 -66.64
C GLU A 126 21.39 -115.13 -67.85
N GLY A 127 22.70 -115.23 -67.64
CA GLY A 127 23.66 -115.50 -68.70
C GLY A 127 24.57 -114.32 -69.00
N VAL A 128 25.13 -114.27 -70.21
CA VAL A 128 26.15 -113.28 -70.58
C VAL A 128 25.55 -111.88 -70.57
N VAL A 129 26.16 -110.98 -69.80
CA VAL A 129 25.76 -109.58 -69.73
C VAL A 129 26.28 -108.86 -70.98
N SER A 130 25.36 -108.42 -71.85
CA SER A 130 25.68 -107.76 -73.13
C SER A 130 25.52 -106.24 -73.12
N SER A 131 24.69 -105.69 -72.22
CA SER A 131 24.39 -104.26 -72.16
C SER A 131 25.58 -103.43 -71.63
N PRO A 132 26.09 -102.42 -72.37
CA PRO A 132 27.21 -101.58 -71.92
C PRO A 132 26.96 -100.88 -70.58
N THR A 133 25.74 -100.40 -70.35
CA THR A 133 25.34 -99.75 -69.09
C THR A 133 25.35 -100.75 -67.94
N THR A 134 24.84 -101.96 -68.16
CA THR A 134 24.86 -103.01 -67.13
C THR A 134 26.28 -103.48 -66.84
N ILE A 135 27.15 -103.58 -67.86
CA ILE A 135 28.57 -103.89 -67.68
C ILE A 135 29.25 -102.83 -66.81
N SER A 136 28.97 -101.53 -67.05
CA SER A 136 29.52 -100.45 -66.23
C SER A 136 29.07 -100.55 -64.77
N ILE A 137 27.77 -100.76 -64.53
CA ILE A 137 27.21 -100.89 -63.18
C ILE A 137 27.79 -102.12 -62.48
N VAL A 138 27.81 -103.29 -63.14
CA VAL A 138 28.37 -104.52 -62.58
C VAL A 138 29.86 -104.37 -62.31
N ARG A 139 30.62 -103.69 -63.19
CA ARG A 139 32.03 -103.36 -62.93
C ARG A 139 32.18 -102.51 -61.68
N SER A 140 31.41 -101.41 -61.56
CA SER A 140 31.43 -100.53 -60.39
C SER A 140 31.03 -101.26 -59.10
N LEU A 141 30.11 -102.22 -59.18
CA LEU A 141 29.76 -103.09 -58.06
C LEU A 141 30.90 -104.02 -57.67
N PHE A 142 31.56 -104.66 -58.64
CA PHE A 142 32.77 -105.42 -58.36
C PHE A 142 33.87 -104.54 -57.75
N ASP A 143 34.07 -103.33 -58.24
CA ASP A 143 35.09 -102.41 -57.72
C ASP A 143 34.74 -101.94 -56.30
N ALA A 144 33.45 -101.77 -55.99
CA ALA A 144 32.96 -101.44 -54.66
C ALA A 144 33.31 -102.52 -53.62
N THR A 145 33.48 -103.79 -54.04
CA THR A 145 33.95 -104.85 -53.14
C THR A 145 35.37 -104.65 -52.60
N ASN A 146 36.18 -103.78 -53.24
CA ASN A 146 37.49 -103.38 -52.73
C ASN A 146 37.43 -102.23 -51.70
N GLY A 147 36.25 -101.60 -51.55
CA GLY A 147 35.97 -100.51 -50.62
C GLY A 147 35.03 -100.92 -49.49
N ASP A 148 34.02 -100.11 -49.20
CA ASP A 148 33.00 -100.39 -48.18
C ASP A 148 31.90 -101.36 -48.66
N GLY A 149 31.99 -101.85 -49.90
CA GLY A 149 31.04 -102.76 -50.52
C GLY A 149 29.80 -102.07 -51.10
N PHE A 150 29.59 -100.77 -50.88
CA PHE A 150 28.39 -100.07 -51.29
C PHE A 150 28.55 -99.31 -52.60
N HIS A 151 27.51 -99.35 -53.44
CA HIS A 151 27.44 -98.51 -54.63
C HIS A 151 25.99 -98.12 -54.94
N GLY A 152 25.77 -96.82 -55.11
CA GLY A 152 24.49 -96.27 -55.55
C GLY A 152 24.45 -96.12 -57.06
N TYR A 153 23.35 -96.54 -57.68
CA TYR A 153 23.12 -96.43 -59.12
C TYR A 153 21.64 -96.52 -59.44
N ASP A 154 21.22 -95.99 -60.57
CA ASP A 154 19.82 -96.13 -60.99
C ASP A 154 19.58 -97.49 -61.62
N TRP A 155 18.57 -98.20 -61.11
CA TRP A 155 18.20 -99.52 -61.61
C TRP A 155 16.69 -99.63 -61.83
N PRO A 156 16.22 -100.34 -62.87
CA PRO A 156 14.80 -100.59 -63.04
C PRO A 156 14.20 -101.29 -61.82
N ASN A 157 13.26 -100.63 -61.16
CA ASN A 157 12.52 -101.19 -60.03
C ASN A 157 11.41 -102.11 -60.57
N PRO A 158 11.42 -103.41 -60.25
CA PRO A 158 10.40 -104.34 -60.73
C PRO A 158 8.97 -103.97 -60.30
N ALA A 159 8.82 -103.19 -59.24
CA ALA A 159 7.54 -102.80 -58.67
C ALA A 159 6.87 -101.64 -59.42
N SER A 160 7.65 -100.60 -59.75
CA SER A 160 7.16 -99.38 -60.39
C SER A 160 7.38 -99.40 -61.91
N GLY A 161 8.34 -100.20 -62.40
CA GLY A 161 8.75 -100.22 -63.81
C GLY A 161 9.68 -99.06 -64.20
N GLU A 162 9.93 -98.11 -63.29
CA GLU A 162 10.80 -96.95 -63.52
C GLU A 162 12.24 -97.21 -63.08
N LYS A 163 13.18 -96.40 -63.57
CA LYS A 163 14.54 -96.38 -63.06
C LYS A 163 14.57 -95.57 -61.78
N GLU A 164 14.86 -96.24 -60.67
CA GLU A 164 14.94 -95.61 -59.36
C GLU A 164 16.36 -95.73 -58.79
N PRO A 165 16.80 -94.75 -57.98
CA PRO A 165 18.06 -94.83 -57.26
C PRO A 165 18.09 -96.06 -56.36
N LYS A 166 19.05 -96.95 -56.63
CA LYS A 166 19.26 -98.20 -55.93
C LYS A 166 20.62 -98.19 -55.26
N LEU A 167 20.62 -98.41 -53.96
CA LEU A 167 21.84 -98.64 -53.20
C LEU A 167 22.06 -100.15 -53.10
N SER A 168 23.21 -100.63 -53.58
CA SER A 168 23.59 -102.03 -53.40
C SER A 168 24.80 -102.18 -52.50
N TYR A 169 24.83 -103.30 -51.78
CA TYR A 169 26.01 -103.80 -51.09
C TYR A 169 26.43 -105.11 -51.74
N THR A 170 27.72 -105.26 -51.98
CA THR A 170 28.27 -106.37 -52.76
C THR A 170 29.51 -106.97 -52.11
N VAL A 171 29.65 -108.28 -52.26
CA VAL A 171 30.74 -109.07 -51.68
C VAL A 171 31.17 -110.15 -52.68
N THR A 172 32.44 -110.53 -52.66
CA THR A 172 32.96 -111.61 -53.50
C THR A 172 32.95 -112.96 -52.79
N ILE A 173 32.78 -114.03 -53.57
CA ILE A 173 33.08 -115.41 -53.15
C ILE A 173 34.46 -115.77 -53.69
N PRO A 174 35.44 -115.98 -52.79
CA PRO A 174 36.78 -116.39 -53.18
C PRO A 174 36.77 -117.64 -54.06
N ASP A 175 37.72 -117.75 -54.99
CA ASP A 175 37.95 -118.85 -55.94
C ASP A 175 36.86 -119.11 -56.99
N TRP A 176 35.63 -118.65 -56.78
CA TRP A 176 34.55 -118.79 -57.78
C TRP A 176 34.47 -117.61 -58.76
N ASN A 177 35.20 -116.51 -58.51
CA ASN A 177 35.05 -115.25 -59.24
C ASN A 177 33.62 -114.70 -59.24
N TRP A 178 32.84 -115.05 -58.22
CA TRP A 178 31.46 -114.59 -58.06
C TRP A 178 31.42 -113.34 -57.18
N MET A 179 30.54 -112.41 -57.53
CA MET A 179 30.11 -111.30 -56.68
C MET A 179 28.63 -111.48 -56.39
N LEU A 180 28.28 -111.52 -55.12
CA LEU A 180 26.90 -111.43 -54.66
C LEU A 180 26.61 -109.98 -54.29
N GLY A 181 25.40 -109.55 -54.59
CA GLY A 181 24.94 -108.24 -54.20
C GLY A 181 23.48 -108.27 -53.80
N GLY A 182 23.11 -107.44 -52.85
CA GLY A 182 21.73 -107.10 -52.55
C GLY A 182 21.57 -105.61 -52.76
N GLY A 183 20.43 -105.18 -53.29
CA GLY A 183 20.17 -103.74 -53.41
C GLY A 183 18.77 -103.35 -52.98
N VAL A 184 18.67 -102.18 -52.33
CA VAL A 184 17.43 -101.52 -51.91
C VAL A 184 17.24 -100.21 -52.67
N TYR A 185 16.00 -99.91 -53.07
CA TYR A 185 15.65 -98.59 -53.59
C TYR A 185 15.52 -97.59 -52.43
N VAL A 186 16.00 -96.36 -52.62
CA VAL A 186 16.02 -95.31 -51.58
C VAL A 186 14.97 -94.21 -51.79
N THR A 187 14.09 -94.37 -52.77
CA THR A 187 13.03 -93.42 -53.18
C THR A 187 12.02 -93.09 -52.08
N ASP A 188 11.84 -93.98 -51.11
CA ASP A 188 10.92 -93.80 -49.98
C ASP A 188 11.48 -92.89 -48.87
N ILE A 189 12.79 -92.66 -48.85
CA ILE A 189 13.45 -91.73 -47.90
C ILE A 189 13.03 -90.29 -48.22
N ASP A 190 13.03 -89.91 -49.50
CA ASP A 190 12.64 -88.56 -49.94
C ASP A 190 11.17 -88.25 -49.61
N GLN A 191 10.28 -89.23 -49.75
CA GLN A 191 8.88 -89.07 -49.38
C GLN A 191 8.68 -88.87 -47.87
N GLN A 192 9.46 -89.56 -47.02
CA GLN A 192 9.39 -89.40 -45.57
C GLN A 192 9.89 -88.03 -45.11
N LEU A 193 10.92 -87.49 -45.76
CA LEU A 193 11.43 -86.14 -45.49
C LEU A 193 10.39 -85.06 -45.86
N ALA A 194 9.65 -85.24 -46.96
CA ALA A 194 8.59 -84.30 -47.37
C ALA A 194 7.42 -84.22 -46.36
N ILE A 195 7.02 -85.35 -45.77
CA ILE A 195 5.95 -85.39 -44.74
C ILE A 195 6.37 -84.67 -43.46
N ILE A 196 7.65 -84.69 -43.09
CA ILE A 196 8.13 -84.03 -41.89
C ILE A 196 8.33 -82.53 -42.12
N LYS A 197 8.77 -82.12 -43.30
CA LYS A 197 8.84 -80.71 -43.70
C LYS A 197 7.49 -80.00 -43.56
N THR A 198 6.41 -80.62 -44.04
CA THR A 198 5.04 -80.07 -43.89
C THR A 198 4.58 -79.95 -42.44
N LYS A 199 5.03 -80.84 -41.53
CA LYS A 199 4.75 -80.73 -40.09
C LYS A 199 5.51 -79.58 -39.42
N ILE A 200 6.73 -79.29 -39.87
CA ILE A 200 7.54 -78.17 -39.35
C ILE A 200 6.95 -76.83 -39.80
N ASP A 201 6.56 -76.71 -41.06
CA ASP A 201 5.91 -75.51 -41.61
C ASP A 201 4.60 -75.17 -40.88
N ALA A 202 3.77 -76.17 -40.58
CA ALA A 202 2.53 -75.97 -39.83
C ALA A 202 2.78 -75.49 -38.39
N LYS A 203 3.87 -75.94 -37.74
CA LYS A 203 4.27 -75.50 -36.41
C LYS A 203 4.79 -74.06 -36.42
N LEU A 204 5.44 -73.65 -37.51
CA LEU A 204 5.97 -72.30 -37.72
C LEU A 204 4.82 -71.29 -37.87
N ALA A 205 3.82 -71.59 -38.68
CA ALA A 205 2.62 -70.76 -38.85
C ALA A 205 1.84 -70.58 -37.52
N LYS A 206 1.66 -71.66 -36.75
CA LYS A 206 0.93 -71.62 -35.46
C LYS A 206 1.67 -70.78 -34.40
N THR A 207 3.00 -70.88 -34.35
CA THR A 207 3.81 -70.13 -33.37
C THR A 207 3.85 -68.64 -33.71
N LEU A 208 4.03 -68.27 -34.99
CA LEU A 208 3.97 -66.88 -35.42
C LEU A 208 2.56 -66.27 -35.22
N GLY A 209 1.50 -67.04 -35.48
CA GLY A 209 0.12 -66.60 -35.21
C GLY A 209 -0.15 -66.33 -33.73
N PHE A 210 0.38 -67.16 -32.83
CA PHE A 210 0.27 -66.92 -31.39
C PHE A 210 1.02 -65.66 -30.94
N ILE A 211 2.23 -65.42 -31.44
CA ILE A 211 3.00 -64.20 -31.14
C ILE A 211 2.29 -62.95 -31.66
N ALA A 212 1.71 -63.01 -32.87
CA ALA A 212 0.93 -61.90 -33.43
C ALA A 212 -0.31 -61.59 -32.59
N LEU A 213 -1.04 -62.61 -32.13
CA LEU A 213 -2.20 -62.43 -31.25
C LEU A 213 -1.81 -61.87 -29.89
N ALA A 214 -0.78 -62.40 -29.24
CA ALA A 214 -0.27 -61.90 -27.97
C ALA A 214 0.17 -60.43 -28.08
N THR A 215 0.85 -60.07 -29.17
CA THR A 215 1.26 -58.69 -29.46
C THR A 215 0.05 -57.77 -29.63
N ALA A 216 -0.96 -58.20 -30.40
CA ALA A 216 -2.18 -57.42 -30.61
C ALA A 216 -2.92 -57.13 -29.28
N VAL A 217 -2.98 -58.10 -28.37
CA VAL A 217 -3.59 -57.92 -27.05
C VAL A 217 -2.81 -56.92 -26.20
N ILE A 218 -1.47 -57.02 -26.17
CA ILE A 218 -0.62 -56.09 -25.40
C ILE A 218 -0.71 -54.67 -25.97
N VAL A 219 -0.75 -54.53 -27.31
CA VAL A 219 -0.94 -53.24 -27.97
C VAL A 219 -2.30 -52.63 -27.63
N LEU A 220 -3.38 -53.42 -27.68
CA LEU A 220 -4.72 -52.97 -27.27
C LEU A 220 -4.74 -52.50 -25.81
N LEU A 221 -4.11 -53.26 -24.92
CA LEU A 221 -3.98 -52.91 -23.50
C LEU A 221 -3.19 -51.60 -23.33
N GLY A 222 -2.08 -51.44 -24.06
CA GLY A 222 -1.25 -50.24 -24.05
C GLY A 222 -1.98 -48.99 -24.57
N VAL A 223 -2.79 -49.13 -25.62
CA VAL A 223 -3.68 -48.05 -26.10
C VAL A 223 -4.72 -47.71 -25.05
N PHE A 224 -5.38 -48.71 -24.45
CA PHE A 224 -6.38 -48.49 -23.41
C PHE A 224 -5.81 -47.72 -22.21
N VAL A 225 -4.68 -48.20 -21.66
CA VAL A 225 -3.99 -47.54 -20.53
C VAL A 225 -3.52 -46.15 -20.92
N GLY A 226 -2.92 -45.97 -22.11
CA GLY A 226 -2.45 -44.67 -22.57
C GLY A 226 -3.58 -43.65 -22.79
N VAL A 227 -4.74 -44.09 -23.27
CA VAL A 227 -5.93 -43.24 -23.39
C VAL A 227 -6.55 -42.94 -22.02
N PHE A 228 -6.62 -43.93 -21.13
CA PHE A 228 -7.17 -43.78 -19.79
C PHE A 228 -6.34 -42.81 -18.95
N VAL A 229 -5.03 -43.06 -18.77
CA VAL A 229 -4.11 -42.18 -18.04
C VAL A 229 -4.01 -40.82 -18.73
N GLY A 230 -3.95 -40.80 -20.06
CA GLY A 230 -3.94 -39.56 -20.83
C GLY A 230 -5.17 -38.70 -20.52
N ARG A 231 -6.38 -39.28 -20.45
CA ARG A 231 -7.60 -38.54 -20.11
C ARG A 231 -7.63 -38.09 -18.65
N THR A 232 -7.22 -38.93 -17.71
CA THR A 232 -7.25 -38.61 -16.28
C THR A 232 -6.27 -37.50 -15.92
N VAL A 233 -5.13 -37.39 -16.61
CA VAL A 233 -4.12 -36.34 -16.35
C VAL A 233 -4.35 -35.08 -17.18
N THR A 234 -4.63 -35.19 -18.48
CA THR A 234 -4.72 -34.00 -19.35
C THR A 234 -6.00 -33.21 -19.17
N ARG A 235 -7.11 -33.84 -18.73
CA ARG A 235 -8.39 -33.15 -18.56
C ARG A 235 -8.35 -32.17 -17.35
N PRO A 236 -7.89 -32.55 -16.15
CA PRO A 236 -7.74 -31.63 -15.02
C PRO A 236 -6.73 -30.51 -15.30
N LEU A 237 -5.58 -30.82 -15.93
CA LEU A 237 -4.60 -29.80 -16.33
C LEU A 237 -5.20 -28.79 -17.30
N LYS A 238 -6.04 -29.24 -18.24
CA LYS A 238 -6.77 -28.33 -19.12
C LYS A 238 -7.78 -27.48 -18.34
N THR A 239 -8.53 -28.06 -17.39
CA THR A 239 -9.43 -27.28 -16.53
C THR A 239 -8.68 -26.20 -15.74
N VAL A 240 -7.49 -26.50 -15.21
CA VAL A 240 -6.64 -25.50 -14.53
C VAL A 240 -6.24 -24.38 -15.51
N SER A 241 -5.80 -24.74 -16.71
CA SER A 241 -5.42 -23.79 -17.75
C SER A 241 -6.60 -22.91 -18.16
N ASP A 242 -7.77 -23.50 -18.42
CA ASP A 242 -8.97 -22.78 -18.85
C ASP A 242 -9.46 -21.83 -17.74
N LEU A 243 -9.36 -22.22 -16.46
CA LEU A 243 -9.69 -21.34 -15.32
C LEU A 243 -8.68 -20.20 -15.13
N MET A 244 -7.38 -20.47 -15.30
CA MET A 244 -6.37 -19.41 -15.27
C MET A 244 -6.56 -18.44 -16.44
N GLU A 245 -6.88 -18.95 -17.63
CA GLU A 245 -7.17 -18.12 -18.80
C GLU A 245 -8.43 -17.27 -18.60
N ASP A 246 -9.49 -17.82 -17.99
CA ASP A 246 -10.70 -17.07 -17.64
C ASP A 246 -10.46 -16.00 -16.56
N ILE A 247 -9.58 -16.26 -15.59
CA ILE A 247 -9.18 -15.23 -14.60
C ILE A 247 -8.31 -14.14 -15.26
N ALA A 248 -7.43 -14.51 -16.20
CA ALA A 248 -6.49 -13.58 -16.83
C ALA A 248 -7.12 -12.73 -17.95
N ASN A 249 -8.01 -13.32 -18.76
CA ASN A 249 -8.58 -12.71 -19.96
C ASN A 249 -10.11 -12.52 -19.90
N GLY A 250 -10.80 -13.18 -18.96
CA GLY A 250 -12.25 -13.10 -18.78
C GLY A 250 -12.68 -12.09 -17.71
N ASP A 251 -13.89 -12.25 -17.17
CA ASP A 251 -14.50 -11.35 -16.17
C ASP A 251 -13.87 -11.44 -14.76
N GLY A 252 -12.68 -12.03 -14.61
CA GLY A 252 -12.00 -12.16 -13.32
C GLY A 252 -12.84 -12.86 -12.24
N ASP A 253 -13.58 -13.94 -12.59
CA ASP A 253 -14.45 -14.63 -11.62
C ASP A 253 -13.64 -15.52 -10.66
N LEU A 254 -13.27 -14.92 -9.53
CA LEU A 254 -12.50 -15.54 -8.47
C LEU A 254 -13.34 -16.47 -7.58
N ARG A 255 -14.64 -16.66 -7.84
CA ARG A 255 -15.49 -17.60 -7.08
C ARG A 255 -15.34 -19.04 -7.54
N LYS A 256 -14.73 -19.27 -8.71
CA LYS A 256 -14.50 -20.61 -9.27
C LYS A 256 -13.44 -21.37 -8.47
N ARG A 257 -13.57 -22.69 -8.41
CA ARG A 257 -12.67 -23.60 -7.68
C ARG A 257 -12.31 -24.81 -8.51
N LEU A 258 -11.10 -25.31 -8.30
CA LEU A 258 -10.67 -26.60 -8.83
C LEU A 258 -11.07 -27.74 -7.88
N PRO A 259 -11.33 -28.95 -8.42
CA PRO A 259 -11.48 -30.15 -7.60
C PRO A 259 -10.25 -30.34 -6.72
N ALA A 260 -10.47 -30.63 -5.43
CA ALA A 260 -9.41 -30.80 -4.43
C ALA A 260 -9.49 -32.17 -3.72
N GLU A 261 -10.34 -33.05 -4.24
CA GLU A 261 -10.59 -34.40 -3.73
C GLU A 261 -9.52 -35.36 -4.27
N GLY A 262 -8.84 -36.07 -3.36
CA GLY A 262 -7.79 -37.04 -3.69
C GLY A 262 -6.42 -36.73 -3.08
N ASP A 263 -5.53 -37.71 -3.19
CA ASP A 263 -4.18 -37.69 -2.61
C ASP A 263 -3.08 -37.63 -3.69
N ASP A 264 -3.44 -37.31 -4.93
CA ASP A 264 -2.49 -37.17 -6.05
C ASP A 264 -2.03 -35.72 -6.26
N GLU A 265 -1.05 -35.55 -7.16
CA GLU A 265 -0.46 -34.25 -7.47
C GLU A 265 -1.46 -33.29 -8.12
N LEU A 266 -2.54 -33.79 -8.72
CA LEU A 266 -3.58 -32.96 -9.32
C LEU A 266 -4.50 -32.38 -8.23
N ALA A 267 -4.84 -33.17 -7.22
CA ALA A 267 -5.57 -32.70 -6.05
C ALA A 267 -4.75 -31.69 -5.23
N GLU A 268 -3.43 -31.90 -5.11
CA GLU A 268 -2.52 -30.91 -4.50
C GLU A 268 -2.49 -29.60 -5.30
N LEU A 269 -2.37 -29.66 -6.63
CA LEU A 269 -2.45 -28.48 -7.50
C LEU A 269 -3.79 -27.74 -7.33
N GLY A 270 -4.91 -28.48 -7.24
CA GLY A 270 -6.22 -27.91 -6.97
C GLY A 270 -6.30 -27.19 -5.62
N ARG A 271 -5.76 -27.78 -4.55
CA ARG A 271 -5.67 -27.14 -3.21
C ARG A 271 -4.83 -25.87 -3.22
N CYS A 272 -3.65 -25.92 -3.85
CA CYS A 272 -2.77 -24.76 -3.99
C CYS A 272 -3.43 -23.63 -4.80
N PHE A 273 -4.06 -23.95 -5.93
CA PHE A 273 -4.80 -22.97 -6.73
C PHE A 273 -5.96 -22.35 -5.95
N ASN A 274 -6.78 -23.16 -5.28
CA ASN A 274 -7.90 -22.65 -4.47
C ASN A 274 -7.41 -21.73 -3.34
N THR A 275 -6.28 -22.05 -2.71
CA THR A 275 -5.66 -21.21 -1.68
C THR A 275 -5.16 -19.88 -2.25
N PHE A 276 -4.55 -19.91 -3.43
CA PHE A 276 -4.15 -18.70 -4.16
C PHE A 276 -5.36 -17.81 -4.47
N VAL A 277 -6.44 -18.38 -5.02
CA VAL A 277 -7.66 -17.63 -5.35
C VAL A 277 -8.32 -17.05 -4.08
N ILE A 278 -8.37 -17.79 -2.97
CA ILE A 278 -8.89 -17.28 -1.69
C ILE A 278 -8.10 -16.06 -1.22
N LYS A 279 -6.76 -16.09 -1.29
CA LYS A 279 -5.93 -14.95 -0.91
C LYS A 279 -6.19 -13.73 -1.80
N ILE A 280 -6.31 -13.92 -3.12
CA ILE A 280 -6.64 -12.80 -4.03
C ILE A 280 -8.03 -12.25 -3.70
N GLN A 281 -9.03 -13.09 -3.47
CA GLN A 281 -10.36 -12.63 -3.07
C GLN A 281 -10.33 -11.79 -1.79
N GLU A 282 -9.60 -12.22 -0.78
CA GLU A 282 -9.48 -11.50 0.48
C GLU A 282 -8.74 -10.17 0.30
N THR A 283 -7.65 -10.14 -0.48
CA THR A 283 -6.96 -8.90 -0.85
C THR A 283 -7.90 -7.94 -1.59
N ILE A 284 -8.64 -8.41 -2.59
CA ILE A 284 -9.58 -7.57 -3.34
C ILE A 284 -10.67 -6.99 -2.43
N ARG A 285 -11.22 -7.79 -1.50
CA ARG A 285 -12.20 -7.30 -0.51
C ARG A 285 -11.60 -6.25 0.42
N GLN A 286 -10.37 -6.46 0.89
CA GLN A 286 -9.68 -5.48 1.73
C GLN A 286 -9.43 -4.17 0.97
N VAL A 287 -8.94 -4.23 -0.26
CA VAL A 287 -8.72 -3.03 -1.08
C VAL A 287 -10.04 -2.31 -1.35
N SER A 288 -11.14 -3.03 -1.64
CA SER A 288 -12.46 -2.43 -1.78
C SER A 288 -12.88 -1.68 -0.51
N ALA A 289 -12.76 -2.31 0.66
CA ALA A 289 -13.11 -1.67 1.93
C ALA A 289 -12.24 -0.44 2.24
N THR A 290 -10.93 -0.52 1.99
CA THR A 290 -10.03 0.63 2.15
C THR A 290 -10.36 1.76 1.15
N THR A 291 -10.77 1.42 -0.07
CA THR A 291 -11.20 2.40 -1.08
C THR A 291 -12.43 3.17 -0.62
N ASP A 292 -13.43 2.46 -0.08
CA ASP A 292 -14.63 3.09 0.48
C ASP A 292 -14.27 4.00 1.66
N GLN A 293 -13.34 3.59 2.53
CA GLN A 293 -12.84 4.44 3.62
C GLN A 293 -12.14 5.71 3.12
N VAL A 294 -11.31 5.61 2.07
CA VAL A 294 -10.64 6.77 1.47
C VAL A 294 -11.67 7.71 0.82
N ALA A 295 -12.69 7.17 0.15
CA ALA A 295 -13.78 7.97 -0.41
C ALA A 295 -14.54 8.74 0.68
N SER A 296 -14.92 8.07 1.78
CA SER A 296 -15.58 8.74 2.92
C SER A 296 -14.69 9.81 3.58
N ALA A 297 -13.41 9.52 3.76
CA ALA A 297 -12.46 10.50 4.31
C ALA A 297 -12.29 11.72 3.39
N ALA A 298 -12.31 11.52 2.07
CA ALA A 298 -12.27 12.60 1.09
C ALA A 298 -13.54 13.48 1.14
N GLU A 299 -14.72 12.87 1.29
CA GLU A 299 -15.98 13.61 1.50
C GLU A 299 -15.96 14.42 2.80
N GLU A 300 -15.47 13.82 3.89
CA GLU A 300 -15.32 14.49 5.19
C GLU A 300 -14.35 15.68 5.10
N LEU A 301 -13.18 15.51 4.47
CA LEU A 301 -12.23 16.59 4.23
C LEU A 301 -12.82 17.72 3.38
N SER A 302 -13.62 17.39 2.37
CA SER A 302 -14.33 18.39 1.55
C SER A 302 -15.34 19.18 2.38
N SER A 303 -16.07 18.52 3.27
CA SER A 303 -16.99 19.18 4.21
C SER A 303 -16.25 20.11 5.18
N VAL A 304 -15.17 19.62 5.80
CA VAL A 304 -14.33 20.41 6.71
C VAL A 304 -13.70 21.61 5.98
N ALA A 305 -13.24 21.43 4.75
CA ALA A 305 -12.72 22.52 3.93
C ALA A 305 -13.79 23.61 3.69
N ASN A 306 -15.02 23.22 3.35
CA ASN A 306 -16.12 24.18 3.16
C ASN A 306 -16.48 24.94 4.45
N GLU A 307 -16.55 24.25 5.58
CA GLU A 307 -16.80 24.87 6.89
C GLU A 307 -15.67 25.84 7.28
N THR A 308 -14.42 25.44 7.03
CA THR A 308 -13.25 26.28 7.29
C THR A 308 -13.28 27.52 6.40
N ARG A 309 -13.63 27.40 5.11
CA ARG A 309 -13.79 28.56 4.21
C ARG A 309 -14.84 29.55 4.72
N ALA A 310 -15.99 29.06 5.15
CA ALA A 310 -17.05 29.91 5.72
C ALA A 310 -16.57 30.63 7.00
N SER A 311 -15.76 29.94 7.81
CA SER A 311 -15.18 30.52 9.03
C SER A 311 -14.15 31.61 8.71
N VAL A 312 -13.27 31.38 7.73
CA VAL A 312 -12.31 32.38 7.25
C VAL A 312 -13.02 33.62 6.69
N GLN A 313 -14.11 33.45 5.94
CA GLN A 313 -14.91 34.58 5.45
C GLN A 313 -15.54 35.39 6.59
N ARG A 314 -16.09 34.71 7.61
CA ARG A 314 -16.64 35.38 8.79
C ARG A 314 -15.56 36.14 9.55
N GLN A 315 -14.41 35.51 9.78
CA GLN A 315 -13.25 36.14 10.40
C GLN A 315 -12.79 37.38 9.63
N GLY A 316 -12.81 37.35 8.30
CA GLY A 316 -12.54 38.52 7.46
C GLY A 316 -13.50 39.68 7.78
N SER A 317 -14.81 39.42 7.81
CA SER A 317 -15.80 40.45 8.14
C SER A 317 -15.68 41.01 9.57
N GLU A 318 -15.34 40.16 10.54
CA GLU A 318 -15.08 40.60 11.93
C GLU A 318 -13.80 41.44 12.00
N THR A 319 -12.78 41.10 11.21
CA THR A 319 -11.52 41.83 11.15
C THR A 319 -11.72 43.22 10.53
N ASP A 320 -12.56 43.36 9.51
CA ASP A 320 -12.93 44.65 8.93
C ASP A 320 -13.67 45.55 9.94
N GLN A 321 -14.53 44.95 10.78
CA GLN A 321 -15.19 45.68 11.87
C GLN A 321 -14.20 46.16 12.92
N ILE A 322 -13.24 45.32 13.31
CA ILE A 322 -12.17 45.69 14.23
C ILE A 322 -11.33 46.84 13.66
N ALA A 323 -10.95 46.76 12.38
CA ALA A 323 -10.20 47.82 11.70
C ALA A 323 -10.96 49.16 11.74
N SER A 324 -12.28 49.12 11.49
CA SER A 324 -13.14 50.31 11.59
C SER A 324 -13.20 50.87 13.01
N ALA A 325 -13.34 50.00 14.02
CA ALA A 325 -13.36 50.40 15.42
C ALA A 325 -12.03 51.02 15.88
N ILE A 326 -10.89 50.53 15.37
CA ILE A 326 -9.58 51.12 15.64
C ILE A 326 -9.47 52.51 15.01
N HIS A 327 -9.93 52.69 13.78
CA HIS A 327 -9.96 54.02 13.16
C HIS A 327 -10.80 55.02 13.96
N GLU A 328 -11.97 54.62 14.45
CA GLU A 328 -12.80 55.44 15.32
C GLU A 328 -12.14 55.72 16.69
N MET A 329 -11.42 54.74 17.24
CA MET A 329 -10.63 54.89 18.45
C MET A 329 -9.51 55.92 18.29
N VAL A 330 -8.75 55.85 17.19
CA VAL A 330 -7.68 56.82 16.87
C VAL A 330 -8.26 58.24 16.73
N ALA A 331 -9.38 58.39 16.04
CA ALA A 331 -10.06 59.68 15.94
C ALA A 331 -10.51 60.20 17.32
N THR A 332 -11.00 59.33 18.18
CA THR A 332 -11.42 59.68 19.55
C THR A 332 -10.21 60.10 20.41
N ILE A 333 -9.08 59.41 20.31
CA ILE A 333 -7.83 59.76 21.02
C ILE A 333 -7.33 61.15 20.58
N GLN A 334 -7.40 61.45 19.27
CA GLN A 334 -7.05 62.78 18.75
C GLN A 334 -7.99 63.86 19.30
N GLN A 335 -9.29 63.58 19.37
CA GLN A 335 -10.26 64.50 19.96
C GLN A 335 -10.01 64.72 21.46
N ILE A 336 -9.70 63.66 22.22
CA ILE A 336 -9.35 63.78 23.65
C ILE A 336 -8.11 64.64 23.83
N SER A 337 -7.09 64.46 23.00
CA SER A 337 -5.87 65.28 23.03
C SER A 337 -6.16 66.75 22.71
N GLY A 338 -7.04 67.01 21.73
CA GLY A 338 -7.51 68.37 21.42
C GLY A 338 -8.24 69.00 22.59
N ASN A 339 -9.20 68.28 23.18
CA ASN A 339 -9.96 68.75 24.34
C ASN A 339 -9.06 69.02 25.56
N ALA A 340 -8.02 68.20 25.77
CA ALA A 340 -7.05 68.40 26.84
C ALA A 340 -6.30 69.73 26.67
N ASN A 341 -5.91 70.09 25.43
CA ASN A 341 -5.30 71.39 25.14
C ASN A 341 -6.26 72.56 25.37
N ASP A 342 -7.55 72.40 25.04
CA ASP A 342 -8.55 73.44 25.30
C ASP A 342 -8.78 73.65 26.81
N VAL A 343 -8.76 72.57 27.58
CA VAL A 343 -8.82 72.61 29.06
C VAL A 343 -7.58 73.28 29.62
N GLU A 344 -6.37 72.98 29.10
CA GLU A 344 -5.13 73.65 29.50
C GLU A 344 -5.21 75.17 29.30
N SER A 345 -5.65 75.60 28.11
CA SER A 345 -5.79 77.04 27.81
C SER A 345 -6.78 77.71 28.76
N SER A 346 -7.92 77.06 29.03
CA SER A 346 -8.95 77.59 29.92
C SER A 346 -8.47 77.65 31.38
N ALA A 347 -7.72 76.63 31.82
CA ALA A 347 -7.11 76.59 33.13
C ALA A 347 -6.05 77.69 33.28
N SER A 348 -5.19 77.90 32.27
CA SER A 348 -4.20 78.97 32.26
C SER A 348 -4.83 80.36 32.35
N ASP A 349 -5.93 80.59 31.63
CA ASP A 349 -6.69 81.84 31.74
C ASP A 349 -7.32 82.02 33.13
N ALA A 350 -7.84 80.95 33.74
CA ALA A 350 -8.38 80.99 35.09
C ALA A 350 -7.29 81.29 36.14
N ASP A 351 -6.08 80.69 36.04
CA ASP A 351 -4.93 81.01 36.89
C ASP A 351 -4.57 82.49 36.79
N ARG A 352 -4.47 83.02 35.55
CA ARG A 352 -4.17 84.43 35.31
C ARG A 352 -5.21 85.35 35.95
N MET A 353 -6.50 85.08 35.75
CA MET A 353 -7.60 85.87 36.33
C MET A 353 -7.60 85.80 37.86
N ALA A 354 -7.35 84.62 38.45
CA ALA A 354 -7.26 84.45 39.89
C ALA A 354 -6.12 85.28 40.49
N ARG A 355 -4.93 85.26 39.86
CA ARG A 355 -3.76 86.07 40.26
C ARG A 355 -4.02 87.56 40.15
N GLU A 356 -4.62 88.01 39.05
CA GLU A 356 -5.01 89.42 38.86
C GLU A 356 -6.06 89.87 39.90
N GLY A 357 -7.06 89.01 40.17
CA GLY A 357 -8.03 89.21 41.23
C GLY A 357 -7.37 89.31 42.60
N GLY A 358 -6.39 88.44 42.89
CA GLY A 358 -5.65 88.42 44.15
C GLY A 358 -4.88 89.73 44.38
N LYS A 359 -4.21 90.25 43.34
CA LYS A 359 -3.55 91.57 43.38
C LYS A 359 -4.54 92.71 43.65
N THR A 360 -5.71 92.65 43.05
CA THR A 360 -6.78 93.66 43.24
C THR A 360 -7.31 93.63 44.66
N ILE A 361 -7.57 92.45 45.21
CA ILE A 361 -8.02 92.24 46.59
C ILE A 361 -6.95 92.72 47.59
N ALA A 362 -5.67 92.41 47.38
CA ALA A 362 -4.58 92.90 48.21
C ALA A 362 -4.50 94.43 48.21
N SER A 363 -4.69 95.06 47.04
CA SER A 363 -4.72 96.52 46.92
C SER A 363 -5.92 97.14 47.64
N ALA A 364 -7.11 96.51 47.54
CA ALA A 364 -8.30 96.93 48.26
C ALA A 364 -8.11 96.81 49.79
N GLN A 365 -7.47 95.74 50.26
CA GLN A 365 -7.14 95.56 51.67
C GLN A 365 -6.27 96.71 52.19
N GLN A 366 -5.22 97.07 51.44
CA GLN A 366 -4.35 98.19 51.79
C GLN A 366 -5.11 99.52 51.84
N ALA A 367 -6.00 99.78 50.87
CA ALA A 367 -6.80 100.99 50.84
C ALA A 367 -7.76 101.09 52.04
N VAL A 368 -8.39 99.99 52.46
CA VAL A 368 -9.27 99.97 53.63
C VAL A 368 -8.49 100.13 54.93
N HIS A 369 -7.29 99.55 55.03
CA HIS A 369 -6.39 99.82 56.17
C HIS A 369 -6.03 101.29 56.28
N GLN A 370 -5.62 101.93 55.17
CA GLN A 370 -5.33 103.36 55.14
C GLN A 370 -6.55 104.20 55.54
N LEU A 371 -7.75 103.85 55.03
CA LEU A 371 -8.99 104.52 55.41
C LEU A 371 -9.27 104.41 56.92
N SER A 372 -9.04 103.23 57.51
CA SER A 372 -9.19 103.03 58.96
C SER A 372 -8.24 103.92 59.77
N ASP A 373 -6.99 104.09 59.31
CA ASP A 373 -6.02 104.98 59.94
C ASP A 373 -6.42 106.46 59.81
N GLU A 374 -6.92 106.88 58.66
CA GLU A 374 -7.43 108.23 58.40
C GLU A 374 -8.66 108.56 59.27
N ILE A 375 -9.57 107.60 59.44
CA ILE A 375 -10.73 107.73 60.35
C ILE A 375 -10.25 107.88 61.80
N GLN A 376 -9.26 107.10 62.23
CA GLN A 376 -8.70 107.17 63.58
C GLN A 376 -8.01 108.51 63.86
N ALA A 377 -7.26 109.04 62.88
CA ALA A 377 -6.65 110.36 62.96
C ALA A 377 -7.72 111.48 63.04
N SER A 378 -8.79 111.35 62.26
CA SER A 378 -9.91 112.29 62.26
C SER A 378 -10.66 112.28 63.59
N ALA A 379 -10.93 111.10 64.15
CA ALA A 379 -11.57 110.94 65.46
C ALA A 379 -10.74 111.59 66.58
N THR A 380 -9.41 111.43 66.54
CA THR A 380 -8.49 112.08 67.48
C THR A 380 -8.55 113.61 67.39
N THR A 381 -8.61 114.14 66.16
CA THR A 381 -8.69 115.60 65.93
C THR A 381 -10.01 116.19 66.42
N ILE A 382 -11.14 115.54 66.13
CA ILE A 382 -12.46 115.99 66.59
C ILE A 382 -12.58 115.87 68.12
N ASN A 383 -12.01 114.82 68.71
CA ASN A 383 -11.99 114.69 70.17
C ASN A 383 -11.18 115.83 70.83
N SER A 384 -10.04 116.23 70.24
CA SER A 384 -9.29 117.41 70.71
C SER A 384 -10.09 118.71 70.53
N LEU A 385 -10.91 118.83 69.49
CA LEU A 385 -11.82 119.97 69.32
C LEU A 385 -12.87 120.00 70.44
N ALA A 386 -13.47 118.85 70.79
CA ALA A 386 -14.42 118.76 71.90
C ALA A 386 -13.79 119.19 73.24
N GLU A 387 -12.55 118.77 73.52
CA GLU A 387 -11.79 119.18 74.71
C GLU A 387 -11.46 120.69 74.71
N ARG A 388 -11.09 121.25 73.56
CA ARG A 388 -10.87 122.70 73.42
C ARG A 388 -12.15 123.49 73.62
N SER A 389 -13.29 122.99 73.14
CA SER A 389 -14.60 123.59 73.35
C SER A 389 -15.01 123.58 74.83
N ASP A 390 -14.71 122.51 75.57
CA ASP A 390 -14.92 122.45 77.03
C ASP A 390 -14.10 123.53 77.77
N ASN A 391 -12.84 123.75 77.37
CA ASN A 391 -12.03 124.85 77.90
C ASN A 391 -12.65 126.23 77.61
N ILE A 392 -13.29 126.42 76.45
CA ILE A 392 -14.00 127.67 76.13
C ILE A 392 -15.20 127.84 77.06
N GLN A 393 -15.95 126.78 77.37
CA GLN A 393 -17.06 126.85 78.34
C GLN A 393 -16.58 127.34 79.71
N GLN A 394 -15.43 126.82 80.19
CA GLN A 394 -14.84 127.29 81.46
C GLN A 394 -14.48 128.78 81.42
N VAL A 395 -13.97 129.28 80.30
CA VAL A 395 -13.70 130.71 80.11
C VAL A 395 -15.00 131.53 80.11
N LEU A 396 -16.06 131.02 79.48
CA LEU A 396 -17.37 131.68 79.48
C LEU A 396 -17.99 131.73 80.87
N ASP A 397 -17.78 130.71 81.71
CA ASP A 397 -18.22 130.72 83.11
C ASP A 397 -17.51 131.82 83.91
N VAL A 398 -16.22 132.03 83.68
CA VAL A 398 -15.46 133.15 84.26
C VAL A 398 -15.99 134.49 83.76
N ILE A 399 -16.28 134.64 82.46
CA ILE A 399 -16.87 135.86 81.90
C ILE A 399 -18.25 136.13 82.52
N HIS A 400 -19.06 135.10 82.72
CA HIS A 400 -20.34 135.20 83.42
C HIS A 400 -20.16 135.69 84.86
N ALA A 401 -19.22 135.10 85.60
CA ALA A 401 -18.92 135.53 86.97
C ALA A 401 -18.46 137.00 87.00
N VAL A 402 -17.58 137.41 86.08
CA VAL A 402 -17.08 138.79 85.99
C VAL A 402 -18.19 139.76 85.59
N THR A 403 -19.02 139.44 84.61
CA THR A 403 -20.13 140.29 84.18
C THR A 403 -21.22 140.42 85.24
N ALA A 404 -21.54 139.34 85.97
CA ALA A 404 -22.43 139.38 87.12
C ALA A 404 -21.86 140.25 88.26
N GLN A 405 -20.57 140.11 88.56
CA GLN A 405 -19.88 140.95 89.55
C GLN A 405 -19.84 142.41 89.12
N THR A 406 -19.58 142.69 87.83
CA THR A 406 -19.55 144.05 87.25
C THR A 406 -20.94 144.68 87.29
N ASN A 407 -21.99 143.91 87.00
CA ASN A 407 -23.38 144.35 87.11
C ASN A 407 -23.75 144.71 88.56
N LEU A 408 -23.30 143.92 89.55
CA LEU A 408 -23.48 144.22 90.98
C LEU A 408 -22.69 145.46 91.43
N LEU A 409 -21.44 145.60 91.00
CA LEU A 409 -20.61 146.78 91.27
C LEU A 409 -21.24 148.05 90.68
N ALA A 410 -21.71 147.98 89.44
CA ALA A 410 -22.38 149.08 88.76
C ALA A 410 -23.71 149.44 89.42
N LEU A 411 -24.48 148.45 89.88
CA LEU A 411 -25.68 148.68 90.68
C LEU A 411 -25.38 149.41 91.99
N ASN A 412 -24.35 148.99 92.72
CA ASN A 412 -23.91 149.65 93.95
C ASN A 412 -23.45 151.09 93.68
N ALA A 413 -22.72 151.33 92.58
CA ALA A 413 -22.30 152.66 92.17
C ALA A 413 -23.48 153.57 91.77
N ALA A 414 -24.49 153.03 91.08
CA ALA A 414 -25.71 153.75 90.73
C ALA A 414 -26.52 154.14 91.98
N ILE A 415 -26.61 153.24 92.96
CA ILE A 415 -27.25 153.52 94.27
C ILE A 415 -26.52 154.67 94.99
N GLU A 416 -25.19 154.63 95.06
CA GLU A 416 -24.41 155.67 95.75
C GLU A 416 -24.43 157.01 94.98
N ALA A 417 -24.44 156.98 93.64
CA ALA A 417 -24.62 158.16 92.80
C ALA A 417 -26.01 158.81 93.00
N ALA A 418 -27.08 158.02 93.14
CA ALA A 418 -28.41 158.52 93.49
C ALA A 418 -28.43 159.15 94.90
N ARG A 419 -27.64 158.61 95.83
CA ARG A 419 -27.48 159.11 97.21
C ARG A 419 -26.78 160.47 97.29
N ALA A 420 -25.88 160.76 96.36
CA ALA A 420 -25.14 162.03 96.25
C ALA A 420 -25.96 163.19 95.60
N GLY A 421 -27.21 162.94 95.19
CA GLY A 421 -28.11 163.98 94.66
C GLY A 421 -27.61 164.61 93.35
N GLU A 422 -27.74 165.94 93.22
CA GLU A 422 -27.35 166.68 92.00
C GLU A 422 -25.85 166.53 91.65
N HIS A 423 -24.97 166.36 92.65
CA HIS A 423 -23.53 166.14 92.42
C HIS A 423 -23.22 164.75 91.83
N GLY A 424 -24.13 163.77 91.97
CA GLY A 424 -23.95 162.38 91.52
C GLY A 424 -24.50 162.06 90.13
N ARG A 425 -25.21 162.99 89.46
CA ARG A 425 -25.88 162.73 88.16
C ARG A 425 -24.93 162.18 87.09
N GLY A 426 -23.74 162.75 86.95
CA GLY A 426 -22.75 162.28 85.97
C GLY A 426 -22.27 160.85 86.24
N PHE A 427 -22.06 160.50 87.52
CA PHE A 427 -21.68 159.15 87.94
C PHE A 427 -22.82 158.14 87.78
N SER A 428 -24.07 158.54 88.02
CA SER A 428 -25.24 157.66 87.85
C SER A 428 -25.39 157.21 86.40
N VAL A 429 -25.20 158.13 85.44
CA VAL A 429 -25.26 157.81 84.00
C VAL A 429 -24.17 156.82 83.61
N VAL A 430 -22.95 157.01 84.10
CA VAL A 430 -21.84 156.08 83.84
C VAL A 430 -22.10 154.71 84.49
N ALA A 431 -22.65 154.67 85.71
CA ALA A 431 -22.98 153.43 86.39
C ALA A 431 -24.08 152.64 85.67
N ASP A 432 -25.13 153.31 85.18
CA ASP A 432 -26.18 152.66 84.39
C ASP A 432 -25.65 152.16 83.03
N GLU A 433 -24.76 152.90 82.36
CA GLU A 433 -24.11 152.48 81.12
C GLU A 433 -23.22 151.23 81.34
N VAL A 434 -22.44 151.21 82.43
CA VAL A 434 -21.62 150.03 82.81
C VAL A 434 -22.52 148.84 83.14
N ARG A 435 -23.66 149.07 83.80
CA ARG A 435 -24.64 148.01 84.11
C ARG A 435 -25.26 147.43 82.84
N GLN A 436 -25.64 148.28 81.88
CA GLN A 436 -26.17 147.86 80.59
C GLN A 436 -25.12 147.10 79.77
N LEU A 437 -23.86 147.55 79.79
CA LEU A 437 -22.75 146.85 79.15
C LEU A 437 -22.51 145.47 79.79
N ALA A 438 -22.51 145.38 81.12
CA ALA A 438 -22.37 144.12 81.83
C ALA A 438 -23.49 143.12 81.48
N ARG A 439 -24.74 143.58 81.39
CA ARG A 439 -25.88 142.74 80.96
C ARG A 439 -25.74 142.27 79.52
N ARG A 440 -25.38 143.17 78.58
CA ARG A 440 -25.13 142.82 77.17
C ARG A 440 -23.97 141.83 77.02
N SER A 441 -22.91 141.97 77.82
CA SER A 441 -21.78 141.04 77.83
C SER A 441 -22.17 139.67 78.38
N ALA A 442 -23.02 139.59 79.42
CA ALA A 442 -23.55 138.34 79.93
C ALA A 442 -24.48 137.65 78.91
N GLU A 443 -25.40 138.40 78.29
CA GLU A 443 -26.27 137.92 77.21
C GLU A 443 -25.45 137.38 76.02
N SER A 444 -24.35 138.05 75.64
CA SER A 444 -23.45 137.57 74.58
C SER A 444 -22.68 136.32 75.00
N ALA A 445 -22.25 136.22 76.26
CA ALA A 445 -21.59 135.04 76.79
C ALA A 445 -22.53 133.83 76.82
N ASP A 446 -23.82 134.02 77.11
CA ASP A 446 -24.84 132.95 77.01
C ASP A 446 -25.04 132.47 75.58
N GLN A 447 -25.12 133.38 74.61
CA GLN A 447 -25.20 133.01 73.19
C GLN A 447 -23.98 132.22 72.72
N ILE A 448 -22.77 132.61 73.15
CA ILE A 448 -21.55 131.85 72.85
C ILE A 448 -21.59 130.49 73.54
N ARG A 449 -22.07 130.41 74.80
CA ARG A 449 -22.20 129.15 75.52
C ARG A 449 -23.10 128.17 74.77
N GLU A 450 -24.27 128.61 74.31
CA GLU A 450 -25.20 127.78 73.53
C GLU A 450 -24.55 127.27 72.23
N MET A 451 -23.82 128.12 71.51
CA MET A 451 -23.07 127.69 70.31
C MET A 451 -21.99 126.65 70.64
N ILE A 452 -21.25 126.83 71.74
CA ILE A 452 -20.21 125.89 72.16
C ILE A 452 -20.80 124.56 72.63
N ASP A 453 -21.94 124.57 73.33
CA ASP A 453 -22.68 123.35 73.70
C ASP A 453 -23.13 122.56 72.47
N GLY A 454 -23.58 123.28 71.43
CA GLY A 454 -23.85 122.71 70.10
C GLY A 454 -22.60 122.06 69.51
N PHE A 455 -21.46 122.77 69.48
CA PHE A 455 -20.19 122.23 68.96
C PHE A 455 -19.72 120.98 69.73
N VAL A 456 -19.84 120.94 71.06
CA VAL A 456 -19.46 119.76 71.87
C VAL A 456 -20.36 118.58 71.53
N THR A 457 -21.66 118.80 71.42
CA THR A 457 -22.64 117.76 71.07
C THR A 457 -22.38 117.19 69.68
N GLU A 458 -22.20 118.06 68.68
CA GLU A 458 -21.89 117.65 67.30
C GLU A 458 -20.53 116.94 67.20
N SER A 459 -19.51 117.40 67.93
CA SER A 459 -18.20 116.75 67.95
C SER A 459 -18.26 115.33 68.53
N ARG A 460 -19.02 115.13 69.62
CA ARG A 460 -19.24 113.79 70.19
C ARG A 460 -19.99 112.87 69.23
N ALA A 461 -21.03 113.38 68.57
CA ALA A 461 -21.76 112.63 67.55
C ALA A 461 -20.86 112.24 66.36
N ALA A 462 -19.96 113.12 65.93
CA ALA A 462 -19.00 112.83 64.88
C ALA A 462 -17.98 111.76 65.29
N VAL A 463 -17.46 111.79 66.52
CA VAL A 463 -16.57 110.74 67.06
C VAL A 463 -17.28 109.38 67.09
N GLU A 464 -18.55 109.33 67.51
CA GLU A 464 -19.34 108.09 67.52
C GLU A 464 -19.52 107.53 66.10
N LEU A 465 -19.86 108.37 65.11
CA LEU A 465 -19.96 107.96 63.71
C LEU A 465 -18.62 107.45 63.15
N MET A 466 -17.50 108.05 63.56
CA MET A 466 -16.16 107.58 63.19
C MET A 466 -15.84 106.22 63.80
N ASN A 467 -16.21 105.96 65.07
CA ASN A 467 -16.06 104.63 65.68
C ASN A 467 -16.86 103.57 64.93
N GLN A 468 -18.11 103.85 64.57
CA GLN A 468 -18.94 102.95 63.76
C GLN A 468 -18.35 102.72 62.36
N SER A 469 -17.79 103.76 61.75
CA SER A 469 -17.10 103.64 60.45
C SER A 469 -15.84 102.79 60.53
N ARG A 470 -15.12 102.83 61.66
CA ARG A 470 -13.96 101.97 61.93
C ARG A 470 -14.38 100.51 62.08
N GLU A 471 -15.46 100.23 62.81
CA GLU A 471 -16.00 98.87 62.96
C GLU A 471 -16.42 98.28 61.60
N ARG A 472 -17.11 99.06 60.77
CA ARG A 472 -17.46 98.66 59.39
C ARG A 472 -16.24 98.42 58.50
N SER A 473 -15.18 99.21 58.67
CA SER A 473 -13.92 99.01 57.94
C SER A 473 -13.25 97.70 58.36
N ALA A 474 -13.29 97.34 59.65
CA ALA A 474 -12.80 96.05 60.14
C ALA A 474 -13.58 94.86 59.57
N GLU A 475 -14.92 94.94 59.53
CA GLU A 475 -15.76 93.91 58.88
C GLU A 475 -15.44 93.79 57.38
N THR A 476 -15.17 94.92 56.72
CA THR A 476 -14.78 94.92 55.29
C THR A 476 -13.44 94.23 55.09
N ILE A 477 -12.46 94.43 55.98
CA ILE A 477 -11.16 93.72 55.93
C ILE A 477 -11.36 92.20 56.08
N GLU A 478 -12.25 91.77 56.98
CA GLU A 478 -12.57 90.35 57.15
C GLU A 478 -13.15 89.75 55.85
N ARG A 479 -14.11 90.44 55.22
CA ARG A 479 -14.69 90.03 53.93
C ARG A 479 -13.65 89.97 52.80
N ILE A 480 -12.74 90.94 52.75
CA ILE A 480 -11.60 90.96 51.80
C ILE A 480 -10.68 89.77 52.03
N SER A 481 -10.38 89.42 53.29
CA SER A 481 -9.58 88.25 53.64
C SER A 481 -10.23 86.94 53.16
N HIS A 482 -11.54 86.79 53.35
CA HIS A 482 -12.28 85.64 52.82
C HIS A 482 -12.21 85.55 51.28
N ALA A 483 -12.33 86.68 50.57
CA ALA A 483 -12.19 86.73 49.12
C ALA A 483 -10.77 86.35 48.67
N ALA A 484 -9.73 86.82 49.38
CA ALA A 484 -8.34 86.44 49.11
C ALA A 484 -8.13 84.93 49.26
N GLN A 485 -8.68 84.34 50.33
CA GLN A 485 -8.58 82.90 50.57
C GLN A 485 -9.29 82.09 49.47
N ALA A 486 -10.46 82.54 49.01
CA ALA A 486 -11.19 81.88 47.92
C ALA A 486 -10.38 81.89 46.61
N LEU A 487 -9.71 83.01 46.29
CA LEU A 487 -8.83 83.11 45.11
C LEU A 487 -7.62 82.17 45.23
N ALA A 488 -7.00 82.07 46.41
CA ALA A 488 -5.89 81.13 46.64
C ALA A 488 -6.34 79.66 46.48
N THR A 489 -7.56 79.34 46.90
CA THR A 489 -8.14 78.01 46.65
C THR A 489 -8.35 77.76 45.16
N ILE A 490 -8.83 78.76 44.39
CA ILE A 490 -8.95 78.66 42.93
C ILE A 490 -7.59 78.39 42.28
N GLU A 491 -6.53 79.14 42.64
CA GLU A 491 -5.17 78.91 42.11
C GLU A 491 -4.71 77.47 42.38
N THR A 492 -4.95 76.94 43.57
CA THR A 492 -4.59 75.55 43.92
C THR A 492 -5.36 74.54 43.08
N SER A 493 -6.67 74.72 42.92
CA SER A 493 -7.51 73.84 42.09
C SER A 493 -7.12 73.89 40.61
N VAL A 494 -6.77 75.07 40.10
CA VAL A 494 -6.28 75.22 38.72
C VAL A 494 -4.93 74.52 38.52
N GLY A 495 -4.03 74.57 39.51
CA GLY A 495 -2.80 73.77 39.49
C GLY A 495 -3.06 72.27 39.36
N GLN A 496 -4.04 71.74 40.09
CA GLN A 496 -4.45 70.33 39.95
C GLN A 496 -5.03 70.00 38.57
N ILE A 497 -5.70 70.96 37.91
CA ILE A 497 -6.21 70.77 36.54
C ILE A 497 -5.04 70.64 35.56
N HIS A 498 -3.98 71.46 35.67
CA HIS A 498 -2.80 71.35 34.81
C HIS A 498 -2.12 69.96 34.96
N ASP A 499 -2.00 69.47 36.19
CA ASP A 499 -1.47 68.13 36.46
C ASP A 499 -2.31 67.03 35.79
N GLN A 500 -3.64 67.14 35.86
CA GLN A 500 -4.57 66.20 35.22
C GLN A 500 -4.48 66.25 33.69
N VAL A 501 -4.38 67.44 33.10
CA VAL A 501 -4.20 67.59 31.65
C VAL A 501 -2.92 66.92 31.18
N THR A 502 -1.82 67.08 31.93
CA THR A 502 -0.55 66.42 31.64
C THR A 502 -0.68 64.89 31.67
N GLN A 503 -1.43 64.35 32.63
CA GLN A 503 -1.72 62.91 32.69
C GLN A 503 -2.58 62.45 31.51
N ILE A 504 -3.60 63.22 31.13
CA ILE A 504 -4.47 62.92 29.97
C ILE A 504 -3.65 62.90 28.68
N ALA A 505 -2.74 63.86 28.48
CA ALA A 505 -1.87 63.89 27.31
C ALA A 505 -0.98 62.63 27.23
N THR A 506 -0.35 62.27 28.36
CA THR A 506 0.49 61.05 28.44
C THR A 506 -0.32 59.79 28.16
N ALA A 507 -1.52 59.67 28.74
CA ALA A 507 -2.41 58.54 28.54
C ALA A 507 -2.90 58.45 27.08
N SER A 508 -3.19 59.59 26.45
CA SER A 508 -3.61 59.65 25.04
C SER A 508 -2.49 59.20 24.11
N GLU A 509 -1.24 59.58 24.39
CA GLU A 509 -0.09 59.14 23.60
C GLU A 509 0.16 57.62 23.75
N GLN A 510 0.04 57.08 24.96
CA GLN A 510 0.08 55.62 25.19
C GLN A 510 -1.05 54.89 24.47
N GLN A 511 -2.29 55.41 24.53
CA GLN A 511 -3.43 54.83 23.82
C GLN A 511 -3.21 54.86 22.30
N SER A 512 -2.61 55.92 21.75
CA SER A 512 -2.27 56.00 20.33
C SER A 512 -1.28 54.91 19.92
N GLN A 513 -0.27 54.62 20.75
CA GLN A 513 0.69 53.55 20.48
C GLN A 513 0.02 52.17 20.51
N VAL A 514 -0.86 51.92 21.49
CA VAL A 514 -1.61 50.67 21.57
C VAL A 514 -2.55 50.51 20.37
N ALA A 515 -3.23 51.57 19.95
CA ALA A 515 -4.10 51.54 18.77
C ALA A 515 -3.33 51.17 17.49
N GLU A 516 -2.12 51.70 17.32
CA GLU A 516 -1.24 51.34 16.20
C GLU A 516 -0.77 49.87 16.27
N GLU A 517 -0.44 49.36 17.45
CA GLU A 517 -0.09 47.95 17.64
C GLU A 517 -1.27 47.02 17.30
N ILE A 518 -2.49 47.37 17.74
CA ILE A 518 -3.69 46.63 17.39
C ILE A 518 -3.93 46.69 15.88
N ASN A 519 -3.73 47.83 15.23
CA ASN A 519 -3.84 47.96 13.77
C ASN A 519 -2.87 47.00 13.04
N GLN A 520 -1.62 46.90 13.50
CA GLN A 520 -0.66 45.94 12.95
C GLN A 520 -1.06 44.48 13.21
N ASN A 521 -1.66 44.18 14.36
CA ASN A 521 -2.22 42.85 14.65
C ASN A 521 -3.36 42.49 13.70
N VAL A 522 -4.25 43.44 13.41
CA VAL A 522 -5.35 43.27 12.45
C VAL A 522 -4.81 42.93 11.06
N VAL A 523 -3.79 43.63 10.58
CA VAL A 523 -3.14 43.31 9.29
C VAL A 523 -2.59 41.88 9.29
N ARG A 524 -1.90 41.45 10.36
CA ARG A 524 -1.40 40.07 10.48
C ARG A 524 -2.53 39.03 10.47
N ILE A 525 -3.68 39.35 11.06
CA ILE A 525 -4.86 38.48 11.05
C ILE A 525 -5.42 38.35 9.63
N VAL A 526 -5.49 39.44 8.87
CA VAL A 526 -5.92 39.42 7.46
C VAL A 526 -4.99 38.53 6.62
N ASP A 527 -3.68 38.68 6.77
CA ASP A 527 -2.69 37.87 6.05
C ASP A 527 -2.85 36.37 6.39
N ALA A 528 -3.03 36.04 7.68
CA ALA A 528 -3.26 34.67 8.13
C ALA A 528 -4.58 34.09 7.60
N ALA A 529 -5.63 34.91 7.49
CA ALA A 529 -6.91 34.52 6.91
C ALA A 529 -6.78 34.24 5.41
N GLN A 530 -6.04 35.06 4.65
CA GLN A 530 -5.75 34.80 3.23
C GLN A 530 -4.93 33.53 3.01
N GLN A 531 -3.94 33.28 3.85
CA GLN A 531 -3.16 32.04 3.81
C GLN A 531 -4.06 30.83 4.12
N SER A 532 -4.98 30.97 5.08
CA SER A 532 -5.94 29.92 5.42
C SER A 532 -6.92 29.64 4.27
N ASP A 533 -7.47 30.66 3.60
CA ASP A 533 -8.33 30.44 2.42
C ASP A 533 -7.60 29.72 1.29
N THR A 534 -6.31 30.05 1.07
CA THR A 534 -5.46 29.35 0.10
C THR A 534 -5.28 27.88 0.49
N GLY A 535 -4.94 27.59 1.74
CA GLY A 535 -4.77 26.21 2.24
C GLY A 535 -6.07 25.40 2.20
N VAL A 536 -7.20 26.03 2.45
CA VAL A 536 -8.54 25.42 2.30
C VAL A 536 -8.82 25.09 0.84
N GLY A 537 -8.47 25.98 -0.10
CA GLY A 537 -8.57 25.71 -1.53
C GLY A 537 -7.78 24.47 -1.95
N GLN A 538 -6.53 24.35 -1.50
CA GLN A 538 -5.68 23.18 -1.77
C GLN A 538 -6.24 21.90 -1.14
N THR A 539 -6.75 21.97 0.09
CA THR A 539 -7.37 20.81 0.76
C THR A 539 -8.62 20.34 0.03
N HIS A 540 -9.44 21.26 -0.46
CA HIS A 540 -10.63 20.94 -1.24
C HIS A 540 -10.27 20.24 -2.56
N GLU A 541 -9.26 20.74 -3.29
CA GLU A 541 -8.78 20.13 -4.54
C GLU A 541 -8.22 18.73 -4.29
N ALA A 542 -7.36 18.55 -3.29
CA ALA A 542 -6.81 17.24 -2.91
C ALA A 542 -7.90 16.24 -2.50
N SER A 543 -8.94 16.71 -1.80
CA SER A 543 -10.10 15.87 -1.44
C SER A 543 -10.87 15.41 -2.68
N HIS A 544 -11.06 16.30 -3.65
CA HIS A 544 -11.72 15.96 -4.91
C HIS A 544 -10.89 14.95 -5.72
N GLU A 545 -9.56 15.10 -5.77
CA GLU A 545 -8.67 14.14 -6.41
C GLU A 545 -8.72 12.76 -5.72
N LEU A 546 -8.70 12.71 -4.39
CA LEU A 546 -8.82 11.46 -3.64
C LEU A 546 -10.15 10.76 -3.91
N ALA A 547 -11.27 11.50 -3.94
CA ALA A 547 -12.56 10.95 -4.28
C ALA A 547 -12.58 10.35 -5.70
N GLY A 548 -12.00 11.06 -6.68
CA GLY A 548 -11.85 10.57 -8.05
C GLY A 548 -10.95 9.34 -8.18
N LEU A 549 -9.85 9.29 -7.41
CA LEU A 549 -8.97 8.13 -7.37
C LEU A 549 -9.66 6.92 -6.74
N SER A 550 -10.40 7.11 -5.66
CA SER A 550 -11.20 6.06 -5.03
C SER A 550 -12.27 5.51 -5.96
N GLU A 551 -13.01 6.37 -6.68
CA GLU A 551 -13.99 5.92 -7.68
C GLU A 551 -13.32 5.10 -8.81
N SER A 552 -12.15 5.55 -9.28
CA SER A 552 -11.38 4.83 -10.29
C SER A 552 -10.91 3.46 -9.79
N LEU A 553 -10.44 3.38 -8.53
CA LEU A 553 -10.02 2.13 -7.92
C LEU A 553 -11.22 1.19 -7.73
N ARG A 554 -12.38 1.72 -7.31
CA ARG A 554 -13.64 0.98 -7.17
C ARG A 554 -14.06 0.36 -8.50
N HIS A 555 -13.96 1.11 -9.60
CA HIS A 555 -14.21 0.58 -10.94
C HIS A 555 -13.21 -0.51 -11.34
N LEU A 556 -11.91 -0.32 -11.04
CA LEU A 556 -10.87 -1.30 -11.38
C LEU A 556 -11.08 -2.64 -10.64
N ILE A 557 -11.46 -2.55 -9.37
CA ILE A 557 -11.74 -3.69 -8.49
C ILE A 557 -13.07 -4.35 -8.84
N GLY A 558 -14.09 -3.57 -9.23
CA GLY A 558 -15.40 -4.06 -9.65
C GLY A 558 -15.35 -5.01 -10.86
N ASN A 559 -14.25 -5.02 -11.62
CA ASN A 559 -14.01 -5.98 -12.68
C ASN A 559 -13.78 -7.42 -12.17
N PHE A 560 -13.38 -7.60 -10.90
CA PHE A 560 -13.21 -8.93 -10.29
C PHE A 560 -14.49 -9.36 -9.58
N LYS A 561 -14.99 -10.56 -9.87
CA LYS A 561 -16.13 -11.13 -9.14
C LYS A 561 -15.62 -11.92 -7.93
N VAL A 562 -15.80 -11.35 -6.74
CA VAL A 562 -15.24 -11.82 -5.47
C VAL A 562 -16.25 -12.54 -4.60
#